data_AF-A0A022PUZ4-F1
#
_entry.id   AF-A0A022PUZ4-F1
#
_cell.length_a   1.000
_cell.length_b   1.000
_cell.length_c   1.000
_cell.angle_alpha   90.00
_cell.angle_beta   90.00
_cell.angle_gamma   90.00
#
_symmetry.space_group_name_H-M   'P 1'
#
loop_
_entity.id
_entity.type
_entity.pdbx_description
1 polymer ?
#
loop_
_entity_poly.entity_id
_entity_poly.type
_entity_poly.pdbx_seq_one_letter_code
_entity_poly.pdbx_strand_id
1 'polypeptide(L)'
;MTKIYGTGMYDFRRHRVAEYPVAADGLPLPEKPPESKPGSDVPSSMTLIEIQKDRLTKIAAENWAKTADSGPKKPFSPDLVNEIYYTELTVKAGRKPVPLQRVMILEVSQYLENYLWPNFSPETASFEHVMSMILMVNEKFRENVAAWICFYDKKDMFKAFLERVLRLK
;
A
#
# COMPACT_ATOMS: atom_id res chain seq x y z
N MET A 1 -4.86 -42.91 35.30
CA MET A 1 -4.87 -43.27 33.87
C MET A 1 -5.62 -42.16 33.16
N THR A 2 -5.08 -41.43 32.19
CA THR A 2 -4.49 -41.91 30.93
C THR A 2 -3.45 -40.89 30.41
N LYS A 3 -2.26 -41.35 30.01
CA LYS A 3 -1.29 -40.61 29.18
C LYS A 3 -1.66 -40.83 27.72
N ILE A 4 -1.57 -39.82 26.83
CA ILE A 4 -0.94 -39.96 25.50
C ILE A 4 -0.32 -38.62 25.05
N TYR A 5 0.86 -38.74 24.45
CA TYR A 5 1.79 -37.74 23.92
C TYR A 5 1.35 -37.11 22.58
N GLY A 6 1.86 -35.90 22.33
CA GLY A 6 1.84 -35.26 21.01
C GLY A 6 2.63 -33.94 21.01
N THR A 7 3.95 -34.00 21.17
CA THR A 7 4.85 -32.87 20.93
C THR A 7 5.07 -32.68 19.43
N GLY A 8 4.58 -31.56 18.91
CA GLY A 8 5.06 -30.97 17.66
C GLY A 8 5.18 -29.47 17.87
N MET A 9 6.40 -28.94 17.83
CA MET A 9 6.67 -27.50 17.90
C MET A 9 6.07 -26.81 16.67
N TYR A 10 4.84 -26.30 16.76
CA TYR A 10 4.41 -25.21 15.90
C TYR A 10 4.68 -23.91 16.65
N ASP A 11 5.83 -23.34 16.33
CA ASP A 11 6.19 -21.96 16.66
C ASP A 11 5.24 -21.04 15.86
N PHE A 12 4.18 -20.55 16.50
CA PHE A 12 3.31 -19.52 15.94
C PHE A 12 4.03 -18.15 15.98
N ARG A 13 5.21 -18.08 15.36
CA ARG A 13 5.92 -16.83 15.16
C ARG A 13 5.27 -16.07 14.00
N ARG A 14 4.38 -15.16 14.41
CA ARG A 14 3.94 -13.93 13.75
C ARG A 14 3.18 -14.08 12.43
N HIS A 15 1.88 -13.79 12.46
CA HIS A 15 1.29 -12.81 11.56
C HIS A 15 0.52 -11.82 12.42
N ARG A 16 0.88 -10.53 12.32
CA ARG A 16 0.16 -9.43 12.96
C ARG A 16 -1.22 -9.34 12.30
N VAL A 17 -2.19 -10.04 12.87
CA VAL A 17 -3.60 -9.71 12.64
C VAL A 17 -3.80 -8.32 13.23
N ALA A 18 -4.31 -7.39 12.44
CA ALA A 18 -4.66 -6.05 12.91
C ALA A 18 -5.84 -6.19 13.88
N GLU A 19 -5.53 -6.30 15.17
CA GLU A 19 -6.52 -6.18 16.23
C GLU A 19 -6.90 -4.70 16.34
N TYR A 20 -8.15 -4.36 15.98
CA TYR A 20 -8.74 -3.07 16.32
C TYR A 20 -9.09 -3.10 17.81
N PRO A 21 -8.48 -2.25 18.67
CA PRO A 21 -8.89 -2.19 20.06
C PRO A 21 -10.28 -1.54 20.11
N VAL A 22 -11.29 -2.34 20.46
CA VAL A 22 -12.55 -1.81 20.99
C VAL A 22 -12.25 -1.36 22.41
N ALA A 23 -12.38 -0.07 22.69
CA ALA A 23 -12.15 0.49 24.01
C ALA A 23 -13.10 -0.18 25.02
N ALA A 24 -12.55 -1.03 25.89
CA ALA A 24 -13.18 -1.52 27.09
C ALA A 24 -12.19 -1.35 28.25
N ASP A 25 -12.56 -0.41 29.11
CA ASP A 25 -12.06 -0.06 30.45
C ASP A 25 -10.82 -0.81 31.02
N GLY A 26 -9.77 -0.04 31.34
CA GLY A 26 -9.14 -0.13 32.66
C GLY A 26 -7.87 -0.96 32.88
N LEU A 27 -6.84 -0.91 32.02
CA LEU A 27 -5.51 -1.47 32.35
C LEU A 27 -4.34 -0.51 31.97
N PRO A 28 -3.26 -0.45 32.77
CA PRO A 28 -2.23 0.59 32.68
C PRO A 28 -1.19 0.34 31.58
N LEU A 29 -0.76 1.42 30.93
CA LEU A 29 0.28 1.47 29.90
C LEU A 29 1.64 1.00 30.45
N PRO A 30 2.38 0.11 29.76
CA PRO A 30 3.77 -0.16 30.11
C PRO A 30 4.67 0.99 29.61
N GLU A 31 5.35 1.64 30.55
CA GLU A 31 6.43 2.59 30.27
C GLU A 31 7.68 1.86 29.74
N LYS A 32 8.29 2.46 28.72
CA LYS A 32 9.63 2.24 28.14
C LYS A 32 9.70 1.45 26.80
N PRO A 33 10.26 2.04 25.72
CA PRO A 33 10.50 1.34 24.47
C PRO A 33 11.68 0.36 24.58
N PRO A 34 11.63 -0.82 23.93
CA PRO A 34 12.78 -1.71 23.86
C PRO A 34 13.84 -1.17 22.87
N GLU A 35 15.06 -1.01 23.38
CA GLU A 35 16.29 -0.70 22.62
C GLU A 35 16.54 -1.73 21.50
N SER A 36 16.75 -1.25 20.28
CA SER A 36 17.16 -2.06 19.12
C SER A 36 18.68 -2.19 19.04
N LYS A 37 19.19 -3.42 19.08
CA LYS A 37 20.60 -3.76 18.81
C LYS A 37 20.95 -3.49 17.33
N PRO A 38 22.18 -3.01 17.02
CA PRO A 38 22.58 -2.67 15.66
C PRO A 38 23.12 -3.91 14.93
N GLY A 39 22.63 -4.19 13.73
CA GLY A 39 23.19 -5.25 12.89
C GLY A 39 22.25 -5.81 11.83
N SER A 40 21.94 -5.02 10.80
CA SER A 40 21.67 -5.53 9.45
C SER A 40 21.69 -4.36 8.48
N ASP A 41 22.70 -4.30 7.60
CA ASP A 41 22.78 -3.41 6.43
C ASP A 41 21.71 -3.76 5.40
N VAL A 42 20.45 -3.48 5.74
CA VAL A 42 19.40 -3.20 4.77
C VAL A 42 19.38 -1.68 4.66
N PRO A 43 19.41 -1.05 3.47
CA PRO A 43 19.27 0.40 3.35
C PRO A 43 17.84 0.79 3.78
N SER A 44 17.65 0.88 5.08
CA SER A 44 16.36 1.00 5.76
C SER A 44 16.08 2.47 5.97
N SER A 45 16.09 3.23 4.88
CA SER A 45 15.48 4.55 4.77
C SER A 45 15.90 5.12 3.42
N MET A 46 15.00 5.07 2.43
CA MET A 46 15.17 5.95 1.27
C MET A 46 15.05 7.38 1.80
N THR A 47 16.06 8.20 1.52
CA THR A 47 16.07 9.58 2.01
C THR A 47 15.03 10.41 1.25
N LEU A 48 14.48 11.45 1.90
CA LEU A 48 13.56 12.39 1.24
C LEU A 48 14.15 12.99 -0.05
N ILE A 49 15.48 13.14 -0.09
CA ILE A 49 16.21 13.66 -1.26
C ILE A 49 16.14 12.67 -2.43
N GLU A 50 16.24 11.37 -2.16
CA GLU A 50 16.11 10.32 -3.18
C GLU A 50 14.68 10.29 -3.75
N ILE A 51 13.67 10.43 -2.88
CA ILE A 51 12.27 10.55 -3.31
C ILE A 51 12.10 11.75 -4.23
N GLN A 52 12.58 12.94 -3.83
CA GLN A 52 12.41 14.17 -4.60
C GLN A 52 13.05 14.11 -6.00
N LYS A 53 14.20 13.43 -6.12
CA LYS A 53 14.90 13.30 -7.40
C LYS A 53 14.30 12.21 -8.31
N ASP A 54 13.48 11.33 -7.75
CA ASP A 54 12.95 10.18 -8.47
C ASP A 54 12.03 10.59 -9.63
N ARG A 55 12.02 9.75 -10.67
CA ARG A 55 11.17 9.93 -11.85
C ARG A 55 9.68 9.89 -11.49
N LEU A 56 9.27 9.00 -10.59
CA LEU A 56 7.85 8.88 -10.20
C LEU A 56 7.36 10.14 -9.49
N THR A 57 8.21 10.79 -8.70
CA THR A 57 7.85 12.05 -8.02
C THR A 57 7.61 13.18 -9.01
N LYS A 58 8.38 13.22 -10.11
CA LYS A 58 8.16 14.19 -11.21
C LYS A 58 6.85 13.88 -11.95
N ILE A 59 6.61 12.62 -12.29
CA ILE A 59 5.35 12.19 -12.92
C ILE A 59 4.16 12.55 -12.02
N ALA A 60 4.28 12.31 -10.71
CA ALA A 60 3.24 12.67 -9.76
C ALA A 60 2.98 14.17 -9.71
N ALA A 61 4.02 15.00 -9.66
CA ALA A 61 3.91 16.45 -9.67
C ALA A 61 3.17 16.99 -10.90
N GLU A 62 3.32 16.36 -12.08
CA GLU A 62 2.65 16.77 -13.30
C GLU A 62 1.18 16.29 -13.41
N ASN A 63 0.86 15.14 -12.79
CA ASN A 63 -0.40 14.45 -13.05
C ASN A 63 -1.39 14.48 -11.87
N TRP A 64 -0.96 14.34 -10.61
CA TRP A 64 -1.90 14.19 -9.48
C TRP A 64 -1.47 14.80 -8.14
N ALA A 65 -0.18 14.92 -7.85
CA ALA A 65 0.30 15.33 -6.53
C ALA A 65 -0.10 16.78 -6.23
N LYS A 66 -0.77 17.02 -5.11
CA LYS A 66 -1.21 18.36 -4.68
C LYS A 66 -0.06 19.08 -3.98
N THR A 67 0.86 19.66 -4.74
CA THR A 67 1.93 20.53 -4.21
C THR A 67 1.54 22.00 -4.35
N ALA A 68 2.04 22.85 -3.46
CA ALA A 68 1.70 24.28 -3.42
C ALA A 68 1.97 25.02 -4.74
N ASP A 69 2.96 24.57 -5.51
CA ASP A 69 3.36 25.16 -6.79
C ASP A 69 2.86 24.38 -8.02
N SER A 70 1.87 23.49 -7.85
CA SER A 70 1.39 22.70 -8.96
C SER A 70 0.50 23.52 -9.90
N GLY A 71 1.02 23.80 -11.09
CA GLY A 71 0.23 24.30 -12.21
C GLY A 71 -0.92 23.35 -12.62
N PRO A 72 -1.67 23.67 -13.69
CA PRO A 72 -2.80 22.86 -14.13
C PRO A 72 -2.37 21.41 -14.37
N LYS A 73 -3.10 20.47 -13.76
CA LYS A 73 -2.82 19.04 -13.85
C LYS A 73 -3.18 18.50 -15.22
N LYS A 74 -2.36 17.58 -15.72
CA LYS A 74 -2.71 16.81 -16.93
C LYS A 74 -4.00 16.02 -16.69
N PRO A 75 -4.84 15.83 -17.72
CA PRO A 75 -6.00 14.98 -17.60
C PRO A 75 -5.58 13.53 -17.28
N PHE A 76 -6.50 12.78 -16.67
CA PHE A 76 -6.29 11.37 -16.39
C PHE A 76 -5.97 10.59 -17.67
N SER A 77 -4.96 9.72 -17.60
CA SER A 77 -4.56 8.83 -18.68
C SER A 77 -4.49 7.39 -18.17
N PRO A 78 -5.32 6.47 -18.71
CA PRO A 78 -5.23 5.05 -18.37
C PRO A 78 -3.91 4.43 -18.84
N ASP A 79 -3.33 4.95 -19.93
CA ASP A 79 -2.05 4.48 -20.45
C ASP A 79 -0.90 4.77 -19.49
N LEU A 80 -0.97 5.87 -18.75
CA LEU A 80 0.02 6.17 -17.71
C LEU A 80 -0.04 5.17 -16.56
N VAL A 81 -1.25 4.74 -16.17
CA VAL A 81 -1.43 3.70 -15.14
C VAL A 81 -0.81 2.38 -15.61
N ASN A 82 -1.06 1.99 -16.86
CA ASN A 82 -0.47 0.81 -17.46
C ASN A 82 1.06 0.92 -17.51
N GLU A 83 1.60 2.06 -17.93
CA GLU A 83 3.05 2.30 -17.96
C GLU A 83 3.67 2.15 -16.57
N ILE A 84 3.11 2.81 -15.55
CA ILE A 84 3.60 2.72 -14.16
C ILE A 84 3.54 1.26 -13.68
N TYR A 85 2.46 0.55 -13.99
CA TYR A 85 2.29 -0.83 -13.58
C TYR A 85 3.37 -1.75 -14.16
N TYR A 86 3.58 -1.71 -15.48
CA TYR A 86 4.57 -2.57 -16.14
C TYR A 86 6.02 -2.16 -15.87
N THR A 87 6.29 -0.86 -15.71
CA THR A 87 7.66 -0.36 -15.54
C THR A 87 8.13 -0.39 -14.09
N GLU A 88 7.26 -0.09 -13.12
CA GLU A 88 7.64 0.11 -11.71
C GLU A 88 7.07 -0.94 -10.76
N LEU A 89 5.89 -1.50 -11.06
CA LEU A 89 5.16 -2.40 -10.15
C LEU A 89 5.28 -3.88 -10.55
N THR A 90 5.76 -4.18 -11.75
CA THR A 90 5.93 -5.55 -12.24
C THR A 90 7.34 -6.05 -11.99
N VAL A 91 7.44 -7.33 -11.64
CA VAL A 91 8.71 -8.01 -11.45
C VAL A 91 9.15 -8.63 -12.78
N LYS A 92 10.25 -8.12 -13.34
CA LYS A 92 10.75 -8.54 -14.66
C LYS A 92 11.19 -10.01 -14.74
N ALA A 93 11.49 -10.67 -13.61
CA ALA A 93 11.85 -12.09 -13.59
C ALA A 93 11.70 -12.73 -12.18
N GLY A 94 11.10 -13.92 -12.14
CA GLY A 94 11.03 -14.79 -10.94
C GLY A 94 9.91 -14.45 -9.95
N ARG A 95 9.93 -15.11 -8.79
CA ARG A 95 8.97 -14.91 -7.69
C ARG A 95 9.42 -13.84 -6.70
N LYS A 96 10.05 -12.76 -7.18
CA LYS A 96 10.46 -11.66 -6.30
C LYS A 96 9.22 -10.85 -5.89
N PRO A 97 9.22 -10.24 -4.70
CA PRO A 97 8.17 -9.30 -4.32
C PRO A 97 8.23 -8.04 -5.19
N VAL A 98 7.10 -7.34 -5.26
CA VAL A 98 7.01 -6.02 -5.89
C VAL A 98 8.06 -5.07 -5.26
N PRO A 99 8.75 -4.23 -6.05
CA PRO A 99 9.76 -3.32 -5.52
C PRO A 99 9.16 -2.33 -4.49
N LEU A 100 9.35 -2.60 -3.19
CA LEU A 100 8.76 -1.81 -2.10
C LEU A 100 9.11 -0.32 -2.20
N GLN A 101 10.34 0.00 -2.61
CA GLN A 101 10.78 1.39 -2.80
C GLN A 101 9.89 2.16 -3.79
N ARG A 102 9.45 1.51 -4.89
CA ARG A 102 8.59 2.14 -5.90
C ARG A 102 7.18 2.37 -5.37
N VAL A 103 6.65 1.38 -4.65
CA VAL A 103 5.34 1.45 -4.01
C VAL A 103 5.30 2.58 -2.98
N MET A 104 6.36 2.72 -2.18
CA MET A 104 6.49 3.79 -1.18
C MET A 104 6.50 5.19 -1.81
N ILE A 105 7.18 5.39 -2.96
CA ILE A 105 7.17 6.69 -3.67
C ILE A 105 5.74 7.04 -4.13
N LEU A 106 5.04 6.06 -4.68
CA LEU A 106 3.66 6.25 -5.14
C LEU A 106 2.71 6.57 -3.97
N GLU A 107 2.89 5.92 -2.82
CA GLU A 107 2.15 6.21 -1.60
C GLU A 107 2.36 7.66 -1.14
N VAL A 108 3.63 8.08 -0.99
CA VAL A 108 3.99 9.44 -0.54
C VAL A 108 3.42 10.49 -1.48
N SER A 109 3.34 10.17 -2.77
CA SER A 109 2.75 11.05 -3.79
C SER A 109 1.21 11.05 -3.83
N GLN A 110 0.55 10.26 -2.97
CA GLN A 110 -0.90 10.05 -2.91
C GLN A 110 -1.50 9.54 -4.23
N TYR A 111 -0.84 8.53 -4.82
CA TYR A 111 -1.26 7.95 -6.10
C TYR A 111 -2.68 7.35 -6.04
N LEU A 112 -3.03 6.71 -4.92
CA LEU A 112 -4.37 6.13 -4.74
C LEU A 112 -5.45 7.21 -4.70
N GLU A 113 -5.30 8.18 -3.82
CA GLU A 113 -6.33 9.16 -3.48
C GLU A 113 -6.52 10.20 -4.57
N ASN A 114 -5.44 10.59 -5.26
CA ASN A 114 -5.47 11.69 -6.22
C ASN A 114 -5.50 11.24 -7.67
N TYR A 115 -5.11 9.99 -8.00
CA TYR A 115 -5.07 9.52 -9.38
C TYR A 115 -5.89 8.27 -9.66
N LEU A 116 -5.72 7.20 -8.87
CA LEU A 116 -6.39 5.93 -9.17
C LEU A 116 -7.87 5.95 -8.79
N TRP A 117 -8.18 6.31 -7.54
CA TRP A 117 -9.54 6.21 -7.00
C TRP A 117 -10.53 7.20 -7.63
N PRO A 118 -10.19 8.49 -7.84
CA PRO A 118 -11.11 9.42 -8.50
C PRO A 118 -11.47 9.02 -9.92
N ASN A 119 -10.57 8.30 -10.62
CA ASN A 119 -10.71 7.89 -12.01
C ASN A 119 -11.06 6.41 -12.18
N PHE A 120 -11.40 5.71 -11.10
CA PHE A 120 -11.83 4.32 -11.17
C PHE A 120 -13.25 4.21 -11.73
N SER A 121 -13.41 3.36 -12.76
CA SER A 121 -14.70 2.96 -13.31
C SER A 121 -14.76 1.44 -13.36
N PRO A 122 -15.77 0.79 -12.76
CA PRO A 122 -15.83 -0.68 -12.70
C PRO A 122 -15.95 -1.34 -14.08
N GLU A 123 -16.52 -0.63 -15.05
CA GLU A 123 -16.75 -1.14 -16.41
C GLU A 123 -15.49 -1.04 -17.28
N THR A 124 -14.70 0.02 -17.13
CA THR A 124 -13.58 0.33 -18.01
C THR A 124 -12.21 0.16 -17.37
N ALA A 125 -12.14 -0.04 -16.05
CA ALA A 125 -10.86 -0.20 -15.35
C ALA A 125 -10.12 -1.45 -15.83
N SER A 126 -8.89 -1.22 -16.31
CA SER A 126 -7.95 -2.26 -16.72
C SER A 126 -7.49 -3.11 -15.53
N PHE A 127 -6.89 -4.26 -15.84
CA PHE A 127 -6.29 -5.12 -14.82
C PHE A 127 -5.23 -4.37 -14.01
N GLU A 128 -4.39 -3.62 -14.71
CA GLU A 128 -3.29 -2.81 -14.18
C GLU A 128 -3.81 -1.76 -13.20
N HIS A 129 -4.91 -1.09 -13.52
CA HIS A 129 -5.53 -0.09 -12.64
C HIS A 129 -6.01 -0.72 -11.33
N VAL A 130 -6.76 -1.81 -11.41
CA VAL A 130 -7.26 -2.52 -10.23
C VAL A 130 -6.09 -3.05 -9.39
N MET A 131 -5.07 -3.61 -10.04
CA MET A 131 -3.90 -4.16 -9.35
C MET A 131 -3.06 -3.07 -8.69
N SER A 132 -2.85 -1.93 -9.35
CA SER A 132 -2.22 -0.76 -8.75
C SER A 132 -2.96 -0.28 -7.51
N MET A 133 -4.30 -0.25 -7.54
CA MET A 133 -5.10 0.09 -6.36
C MET A 133 -4.88 -0.89 -5.21
N ILE A 134 -4.90 -2.21 -5.48
CA ILE A 134 -4.63 -3.25 -4.47
C ILE A 134 -3.25 -3.04 -3.84
N LEU A 135 -2.22 -2.79 -4.66
CA LEU A 135 -0.86 -2.56 -4.17
C LEU A 135 -0.78 -1.34 -3.25
N MET A 136 -1.45 -0.24 -3.59
CA MET A 136 -1.49 0.96 -2.74
C MET A 136 -2.24 0.70 -1.41
N VAL A 137 -3.34 -0.04 -1.45
CA VAL A 137 -4.06 -0.43 -0.22
C VAL A 137 -3.18 -1.28 0.69
N ASN A 138 -2.51 -2.29 0.13
CA ASN A 138 -1.59 -3.15 0.87
C ASN A 138 -0.43 -2.36 1.49
N GLU A 139 0.10 -1.36 0.77
CA GLU A 139 1.14 -0.48 1.26
C GLU A 139 0.69 0.35 2.46
N LYS A 140 -0.52 0.90 2.41
CA LYS A 140 -1.07 1.66 3.55
C LYS A 140 -1.18 0.78 4.79
N PHE A 141 -1.60 -0.48 4.64
CA PHE A 141 -1.56 -1.44 5.75
C PHE A 141 -0.14 -1.73 6.24
N ARG A 142 0.84 -1.86 5.32
CA ARG A 142 2.24 -2.09 5.67
C ARG A 142 2.81 -0.97 6.55
N GLU A 143 2.42 0.27 6.27
CA GLU A 143 2.86 1.47 6.99
C GLU A 143 1.92 1.87 8.17
N ASN A 144 0.90 1.06 8.48
CA ASN A 144 -0.15 1.36 9.49
C ASN A 144 -0.90 2.67 9.25
N VAL A 145 -1.06 3.06 7.98
CA VAL A 145 -1.87 4.19 7.55
C VAL A 145 -3.31 3.72 7.30
N ALA A 146 -4.28 4.58 7.60
CA ALA A 146 -5.69 4.26 7.43
C ALA A 146 -6.08 4.13 5.94
N ALA A 147 -6.01 2.89 5.42
CA ALA A 147 -6.20 2.59 4.00
C ALA A 147 -7.62 2.90 3.47
N TRP A 148 -8.63 2.83 4.34
CA TRP A 148 -10.03 2.87 3.91
C TRP A 148 -10.63 4.26 3.80
N ILE A 149 -9.97 5.30 4.34
CA ILE A 149 -10.53 6.66 4.44
C ILE A 149 -10.97 7.19 3.08
N CYS A 150 -10.15 6.99 2.02
CA CYS A 150 -10.46 7.51 0.70
C CYS A 150 -11.71 6.88 0.04
N PHE A 151 -12.15 5.72 0.51
CA PHE A 151 -13.29 4.99 -0.06
C PHE A 151 -14.63 5.36 0.59
N TYR A 152 -14.63 6.07 1.73
CA TYR A 152 -15.85 6.32 2.52
C TYR A 152 -16.90 7.14 1.77
N ASP A 153 -16.46 8.06 0.91
CA ASP A 153 -17.36 8.98 0.21
C ASP A 153 -18.16 8.31 -0.92
N LYS A 154 -17.73 7.14 -1.41
CA LYS A 154 -18.35 6.46 -2.56
C LYS A 154 -18.54 4.96 -2.31
N LYS A 155 -19.47 4.63 -1.40
CA LYS A 155 -19.76 3.25 -0.98
C LYS A 155 -20.11 2.29 -2.13
N ASP A 156 -20.93 2.73 -3.09
CA ASP A 156 -21.33 1.90 -4.23
C ASP A 156 -20.14 1.59 -5.15
N MET A 157 -19.29 2.59 -5.39
CA MET A 157 -18.05 2.41 -6.16
C MET A 157 -17.08 1.48 -5.43
N PHE A 158 -17.04 1.54 -4.09
CA PHE A 158 -16.19 0.67 -3.30
C PHE A 158 -16.65 -0.79 -3.37
N LYS A 159 -17.97 -1.03 -3.33
CA LYS A 159 -18.53 -2.35 -3.60
C LYS A 159 -18.14 -2.85 -4.99
N ALA A 160 -18.30 -2.02 -6.02
CA ALA A 160 -17.94 -2.38 -7.39
C ALA A 160 -16.42 -2.66 -7.54
N PHE A 161 -15.57 -1.92 -6.83
CA PHE A 161 -14.15 -2.18 -6.74
C PHE A 161 -13.88 -3.58 -6.15
N LEU A 162 -14.46 -3.92 -5.00
CA LEU A 162 -14.29 -5.25 -4.40
C LEU A 162 -14.78 -6.37 -5.32
N GLU A 163 -15.90 -6.18 -6.02
CA GLU A 163 -16.38 -7.14 -7.02
C GLU A 163 -15.38 -7.31 -8.18
N ARG A 164 -14.74 -6.23 -8.64
CA ARG A 164 -13.67 -6.31 -9.64
C ARG A 164 -12.45 -7.05 -9.12
N VAL A 165 -12.04 -6.79 -7.87
CA VAL A 165 -10.93 -7.51 -7.22
C VAL A 165 -11.20 -9.01 -7.16
N LEU A 166 -12.40 -9.42 -6.75
CA LEU A 166 -12.79 -10.84 -6.67
C LEU A 166 -12.88 -11.53 -8.04
N ARG A 167 -13.06 -10.76 -9.12
CA ARG A 167 -13.17 -11.27 -10.49
C ARG A 167 -11.87 -11.13 -11.29
N LEU A 168 -10.76 -10.71 -10.68
CA LEU A 168 -9.46 -10.66 -11.33
C LEU A 168 -9.08 -12.06 -11.82
N LYS A 169 -8.77 -12.17 -13.10
CA LYS A 169 -8.27 -13.38 -13.77
C LYS A 169 -6.92 -13.09 -14.39
#